data_AF-A0A8D2MC69-F1
#
_entry.id   AF-A0A8D2MC69-F1
#
_cell.length_a   1.000
_cell.length_b   1.000
_cell.length_c   1.000
_cell.angle_alpha   90.00
_cell.angle_beta   90.00
_cell.angle_gamma   90.00
#
_symmetry.space_group_name_H-M   'P 1'
#
loop_
_entity.id
_entity.type
_entity.pdbx_description
1 polymer ?
#
loop_
_entity_poly.entity_id
_entity_poly.type
_entity_poly.pdbx_seq_one_letter_code
_entity_poly.pdbx_strand_id
1 'polypeptide(L)'
;MVRMRQELDRERQERNSFQLECNRIQGYWEITRRELEERKAELRTRDREMEEAQERHQLEIKVYKQKVKHLLHEQQENLTELKAEGVLSLRKAQKDHWEQEEEMWKEKHSLNARLKEQELANEAAISKLCLKHEEEMSRLRSDFELQTKEMEAKYTRKMQALRDELDLRRKTEIHELEERKNTQISELIGNHEGAFGAIKNYYNDITAKNLTLINLLKEQVEELKKKQAVLEKEKADVLRENKGLAEPLQEAQEQVAELQKKLVNYYRDKEALVNSKAHLKIAQKELKDLQWEHEVLEQRFSQVQSERDDLYQNFTRAINEVQQKTGYKNLLLEHKLHSLLSLLEQKEVELSEVLAAADIDPSALSLVSHKLEDVLNSKNATIQDLQIQLARVCKAHNDMLQTFEAKLTAFGIPLDNLGFQPLSFPLPGQELGKGPAGLVSVPT
;
A
#
# COMPACT_ATOMS: atom_id res chain seq x y z
N MET A 1 -110.72 44.46 -120.88
CA MET A 1 -109.99 43.19 -121.13
C MET A 1 -108.52 43.22 -120.69
N VAL A 2 -107.79 44.36 -120.77
CA VAL A 2 -106.36 44.43 -120.35
C VAL A 2 -106.16 44.66 -118.83
N ARG A 3 -106.99 45.49 -118.17
CA ARG A 3 -106.89 45.75 -116.71
C ARG A 3 -107.10 44.52 -115.82
N MET A 4 -108.12 43.69 -116.10
CA MET A 4 -108.38 42.48 -115.31
C MET A 4 -107.29 41.40 -115.42
N ARG A 5 -106.50 41.37 -116.51
CA ARG A 5 -105.35 40.44 -116.61
C ARG A 5 -104.17 40.92 -115.77
N GLN A 6 -103.92 42.24 -115.72
CA GLN A 6 -102.87 42.83 -114.89
C GLN A 6 -103.19 42.70 -113.39
N GLU A 7 -104.46 42.86 -113.00
CA GLU A 7 -104.92 42.63 -111.62
C GLU A 7 -104.80 41.16 -111.22
N LEU A 8 -105.15 40.22 -112.10
CA LEU A 8 -104.98 38.77 -111.84
C LEU A 8 -103.51 38.35 -111.72
N ASP A 9 -102.62 38.89 -112.55
CA ASP A 9 -101.18 38.59 -112.47
C ASP A 9 -100.52 39.24 -111.24
N ARG A 10 -101.01 40.41 -110.80
CA ARG A 10 -100.60 41.04 -109.55
C ARG A 10 -101.04 40.21 -108.33
N GLU A 11 -102.30 39.77 -108.29
CA GLU A 11 -102.78 38.88 -107.22
C GLU A 11 -102.03 37.55 -107.18
N ARG A 12 -101.63 37.01 -108.35
CA ARG A 12 -100.78 35.81 -108.41
C ARG A 12 -99.37 36.05 -107.88
N GLN A 13 -98.77 37.20 -108.18
CA GLN A 13 -97.46 37.59 -107.64
C GLN A 13 -97.51 37.82 -106.13
N GLU A 14 -98.55 38.50 -105.64
CA GLU A 14 -98.79 38.73 -104.21
C GLU A 14 -99.02 37.40 -103.48
N ARG A 15 -99.83 36.49 -104.04
CA ARG A 15 -100.01 35.13 -103.50
C ARG A 15 -98.71 34.34 -103.48
N ASN A 16 -97.90 34.41 -104.54
CA ASN A 16 -96.61 33.71 -104.61
C ASN A 16 -95.62 34.28 -103.58
N SER A 17 -95.54 35.61 -103.46
CA SER A 17 -94.74 36.29 -102.42
C SER A 17 -95.19 35.87 -101.01
N PHE A 18 -96.49 35.85 -100.76
CA PHE A 18 -97.05 35.43 -99.47
C PHE A 18 -96.78 33.95 -99.21
N GLN A 19 -96.85 33.08 -100.22
CA GLN A 19 -96.52 31.66 -100.11
C GLN A 19 -95.02 31.46 -99.81
N LEU A 20 -94.13 32.24 -100.43
CA LEU A 20 -92.69 32.22 -100.14
C LEU A 20 -92.39 32.72 -98.73
N GLU A 21 -93.07 33.78 -98.27
CA GLU A 21 -92.95 34.28 -96.90
C GLU A 21 -93.49 33.28 -95.88
N CYS A 22 -94.65 32.66 -96.13
CA CYS A 22 -95.18 31.59 -95.29
C CYS A 22 -94.23 30.39 -95.23
N ASN A 23 -93.70 29.93 -96.37
CA ASN A 23 -92.72 28.84 -96.42
C ASN A 23 -91.43 29.21 -95.69
N ARG A 24 -90.97 30.46 -95.79
CA ARG A 24 -89.78 30.96 -95.09
C ARG A 24 -90.01 31.03 -93.58
N ILE A 25 -91.16 31.52 -93.14
CA ILE A 25 -91.56 31.55 -91.72
C ILE A 25 -91.69 30.13 -91.19
N GLN A 26 -92.30 29.22 -91.95
CA GLN A 26 -92.41 27.80 -91.58
C GLN A 26 -91.03 27.15 -91.47
N GLY A 27 -90.12 27.41 -92.41
CA GLY A 27 -88.73 26.94 -92.34
C GLY A 27 -87.98 27.47 -91.11
N TYR A 28 -88.09 28.77 -90.79
CA TYR A 28 -87.53 29.33 -89.56
C TYR A 28 -88.16 28.71 -88.31
N TRP A 29 -89.46 28.45 -88.30
CA TRP A 29 -90.14 27.79 -87.20
C TRP A 29 -89.66 26.35 -87.02
N GLU A 30 -89.51 25.58 -88.09
CA GLU A 30 -89.00 24.21 -88.03
C GLU A 30 -87.53 24.16 -87.57
N ILE A 31 -86.68 25.08 -88.03
CA ILE A 31 -85.29 25.20 -87.58
C ILE A 31 -85.22 25.58 -86.11
N THR A 32 -85.89 26.66 -85.70
CA THR A 32 -85.88 27.12 -84.29
C THR A 32 -86.50 26.11 -83.34
N ARG A 33 -87.53 25.37 -83.78
CA ARG A 33 -88.09 24.25 -83.04
C ARG A 33 -87.07 23.11 -82.89
N ARG A 34 -86.36 22.73 -83.96
CA ARG A 34 -85.32 21.70 -83.89
C ARG A 34 -84.17 22.13 -82.99
N GLU A 35 -83.69 23.35 -83.12
CA GLU A 35 -82.66 23.93 -82.25
C GLU A 35 -83.12 23.95 -80.78
N LEU A 36 -84.38 24.28 -80.50
CA LEU A 36 -84.94 24.22 -79.15
C LEU A 36 -84.97 22.78 -78.61
N GLU A 37 -85.36 21.80 -79.44
CA GLU A 37 -85.35 20.38 -79.08
C GLU A 37 -83.92 19.88 -78.82
N GLU A 38 -82.94 20.27 -79.65
CA GLU A 38 -81.51 19.98 -79.47
C GLU A 38 -80.96 20.60 -78.19
N ARG A 39 -81.21 21.89 -77.93
CA ARG A 39 -80.78 22.57 -76.69
C ARG A 39 -81.42 21.94 -75.45
N LYS A 40 -82.68 21.51 -75.52
CA LYS A 40 -83.32 20.76 -74.43
C LYS A 40 -82.66 19.40 -74.20
N ALA A 41 -82.26 18.71 -75.26
CA ALA A 41 -81.53 17.44 -75.14
C ALA A 41 -80.11 17.64 -74.57
N GLU A 42 -79.40 18.70 -75.00
CA GLU A 42 -78.11 19.10 -74.45
C GLU A 42 -78.22 19.41 -72.95
N LEU A 43 -79.22 20.20 -72.54
CA LEU A 43 -79.44 20.52 -71.12
C LEU A 43 -79.66 19.26 -70.28
N ARG A 44 -80.52 18.34 -70.72
CA ARG A 44 -80.72 17.05 -70.03
C ARG A 44 -79.43 16.23 -69.93
N THR A 45 -78.60 16.27 -70.98
CA THR A 45 -77.32 15.57 -70.99
C THR A 45 -76.35 16.22 -70.00
N ARG A 46 -76.31 17.55 -69.91
CA ARG A 46 -75.49 18.27 -68.93
C ARG A 46 -75.97 18.06 -67.50
N ASP A 47 -77.28 18.06 -67.25
CA ASP A 47 -77.84 17.75 -65.94
C ASP A 47 -77.45 16.33 -65.50
N ARG A 48 -77.52 15.36 -66.43
CA ARG A 48 -77.07 13.98 -66.20
C ARG A 48 -75.57 13.90 -65.89
N GLU A 49 -74.73 14.59 -66.65
CA GLU A 49 -73.29 14.65 -66.40
C GLU A 49 -72.97 15.26 -65.03
N MET A 50 -73.71 16.30 -64.63
CA MET A 50 -73.58 16.94 -63.32
C MET A 50 -73.96 15.99 -62.19
N GLU A 51 -75.07 15.25 -62.32
CA GLU A 51 -75.46 14.21 -61.37
C GLU A 51 -74.38 13.13 -61.26
N GLU A 52 -73.89 12.59 -62.37
CA GLU A 52 -72.83 11.57 -62.37
C GLU A 52 -71.52 12.09 -61.74
N ALA A 53 -71.15 13.35 -61.99
CA ALA A 53 -69.98 13.96 -61.37
C ALA A 53 -70.15 14.11 -59.85
N GLN A 54 -71.34 14.49 -59.39
CA GLN A 54 -71.65 14.57 -57.96
C GLN A 54 -71.61 13.19 -57.29
N GLU A 55 -72.16 12.16 -57.93
CA GLU A 55 -72.11 10.78 -57.43
C GLU A 55 -70.66 10.28 -57.33
N ARG A 56 -69.84 10.51 -58.36
CA ARG A 56 -68.40 10.18 -58.34
C ARG A 56 -67.67 10.88 -57.20
N HIS A 57 -67.91 12.18 -57.02
CA HIS A 57 -67.29 12.94 -55.93
C HIS A 57 -67.71 12.41 -54.55
N GLN A 58 -68.98 12.04 -54.36
CA GLN A 58 -69.45 11.42 -53.11
C GLN A 58 -68.78 10.07 -52.85
N LEU A 59 -68.58 9.25 -53.88
CA LEU A 59 -67.86 7.98 -53.77
C LEU A 59 -66.39 8.21 -53.41
N GLU A 60 -65.72 9.17 -54.04
CA GLU A 60 -64.34 9.56 -53.71
C GLU A 60 -64.21 10.00 -52.25
N ILE A 61 -65.12 10.86 -51.77
CA ILE A 61 -65.15 11.27 -50.36
C ILE A 61 -65.27 10.05 -49.44
N LYS A 62 -66.12 9.07 -49.76
CA LYS A 62 -66.27 7.85 -48.96
C LYS A 62 -64.99 7.02 -48.96
N VAL A 63 -64.33 6.87 -50.11
CA VAL A 63 -63.04 6.16 -50.23
C VAL A 63 -61.96 6.88 -49.42
N TYR A 64 -61.83 8.20 -49.53
CA TYR A 64 -60.87 8.97 -48.75
C TYR A 64 -61.14 8.86 -47.25
N LYS A 65 -62.41 8.93 -46.82
CA LYS A 65 -62.77 8.70 -45.41
C LYS A 65 -62.37 7.31 -44.92
N GLN A 66 -62.54 6.27 -45.74
CA GLN A 66 -62.10 4.91 -45.39
C GLN A 66 -60.57 4.81 -45.33
N LYS A 67 -59.84 5.41 -46.29
CA LYS A 67 -58.37 5.46 -46.28
C LYS A 67 -57.83 6.14 -45.03
N VAL A 68 -58.40 7.29 -44.63
CA VAL A 68 -58.02 7.99 -43.40
C VAL A 68 -58.29 7.12 -42.17
N LYS A 69 -59.44 6.45 -42.09
CA LYS A 69 -59.73 5.52 -40.98
C LYS A 69 -58.72 4.38 -40.92
N HIS A 70 -58.39 3.76 -42.05
CA HIS A 70 -57.41 2.67 -42.10
C HIS A 70 -56.04 3.14 -41.64
N LEU A 71 -55.56 4.28 -42.15
CA LEU A 71 -54.28 4.87 -41.75
C LEU A 71 -54.24 5.18 -40.25
N LEU A 72 -55.32 5.71 -39.67
CA LEU A 72 -55.40 5.96 -38.22
C LEU A 72 -55.37 4.66 -37.40
N HIS A 73 -56.04 3.60 -37.87
CA HIS A 73 -56.00 2.31 -37.21
C HIS A 73 -54.61 1.66 -37.29
N GLU A 74 -53.99 1.70 -38.47
CA GLU A 74 -52.63 1.19 -38.69
C GLU A 74 -51.60 1.96 -37.84
N GLN A 75 -51.69 3.29 -37.79
CA GLN A 75 -50.84 4.10 -36.92
C GLN A 75 -51.05 3.75 -35.44
N GLN A 76 -52.30 3.58 -35.02
CA GLN A 76 -52.62 3.19 -33.64
C GLN A 76 -52.07 1.80 -33.31
N GLU A 77 -52.20 0.84 -34.22
CA GLU A 77 -51.69 -0.53 -34.07
C GLU A 77 -50.16 -0.52 -33.97
N ASN A 78 -49.48 0.13 -34.91
CA ASN A 78 -48.03 0.30 -34.89
C ASN A 78 -47.55 0.98 -33.59
N LEU A 79 -48.26 2.00 -33.11
CA LEU A 79 -47.94 2.65 -31.83
C LEU A 79 -48.13 1.71 -30.64
N THR A 80 -49.14 0.84 -30.65
CA THR A 80 -49.34 -0.14 -29.58
C THR A 80 -48.30 -1.25 -29.61
N GLU A 81 -47.91 -1.72 -30.80
CA GLU A 81 -46.86 -2.71 -30.98
C GLU A 81 -45.51 -2.16 -30.52
N LEU A 82 -45.12 -0.97 -30.98
CA LEU A 82 -43.87 -0.32 -30.58
C LEU A 82 -43.81 -0.12 -29.05
N LYS A 83 -44.93 0.26 -28.42
CA LYS A 83 -45.01 0.37 -26.95
C LYS A 83 -44.85 -0.98 -26.27
N ALA A 84 -45.48 -2.03 -26.79
CA ALA A 84 -45.37 -3.38 -26.25
C ALA A 84 -43.93 -3.91 -26.38
N GLU A 85 -43.30 -3.75 -27.54
CA GLU A 85 -41.90 -4.10 -27.79
C GLU A 85 -40.95 -3.32 -26.88
N GLY A 86 -41.16 -2.02 -26.70
CA GLY A 86 -40.38 -1.19 -25.78
C GLY A 86 -40.48 -1.69 -24.33
N VAL A 87 -41.67 -2.04 -23.86
CA VAL A 87 -41.88 -2.61 -22.51
C VAL A 87 -41.21 -3.98 -22.36
N LEU A 88 -41.30 -4.84 -23.38
CA LEU A 88 -40.65 -6.16 -23.34
C LEU A 88 -39.13 -6.04 -23.34
N SER A 89 -38.57 -5.14 -24.18
CA SER A 89 -37.14 -4.85 -24.21
C SER A 89 -36.65 -4.33 -22.86
N LEU A 90 -37.39 -3.39 -22.25
CA LEU A 90 -37.05 -2.86 -20.93
C LEU A 90 -37.08 -3.94 -19.84
N ARG A 91 -38.12 -4.80 -19.83
CA ARG A 91 -38.21 -5.93 -18.88
C ARG A 91 -37.07 -6.92 -19.06
N LYS A 92 -36.70 -7.22 -20.31
CA LYS A 92 -35.57 -8.11 -20.59
C LYS A 92 -34.26 -7.51 -20.06
N ALA A 93 -33.98 -6.25 -20.39
CA ALA A 93 -32.79 -5.56 -19.88
C ALA A 93 -32.76 -5.50 -18.34
N GLN A 94 -33.91 -5.25 -17.69
CA GLN A 94 -34.01 -5.26 -16.24
C GLN A 94 -33.73 -6.66 -15.65
N LYS A 95 -34.23 -7.72 -16.29
CA LYS A 95 -33.97 -9.10 -15.86
C LYS A 95 -32.49 -9.46 -16.03
N ASP A 96 -31.90 -9.11 -17.17
CA ASP A 96 -30.48 -9.37 -17.45
C ASP A 96 -29.58 -8.62 -16.45
N HIS A 97 -29.92 -7.37 -16.10
CA HIS A 97 -29.24 -6.62 -15.05
C HIS A 97 -29.37 -7.29 -13.67
N TRP A 98 -30.56 -7.74 -13.29
CA TRP A 98 -30.77 -8.43 -12.03
C TRP A 98 -29.95 -9.73 -11.94
N GLU A 99 -29.90 -10.51 -13.02
CA GLU A 99 -29.10 -11.73 -13.09
C GLU A 99 -27.60 -11.44 -12.94
N GLN A 100 -27.11 -10.38 -13.59
CA GLN A 100 -25.71 -9.93 -13.44
C GLN A 100 -25.41 -9.47 -12.02
N GLU A 101 -26.30 -8.71 -11.37
CA GLU A 101 -26.11 -8.27 -9.99
C GLU A 101 -26.07 -9.46 -9.03
N GLU A 102 -26.91 -10.48 -9.24
CA GLU A 102 -26.92 -11.70 -8.45
C GLU A 102 -25.61 -12.50 -8.62
N GLU A 103 -25.10 -12.61 -9.84
CA GLU A 103 -23.82 -13.26 -10.13
C GLU A 103 -22.66 -12.52 -9.46
N MET A 104 -22.58 -11.19 -9.62
CA MET A 104 -21.59 -10.35 -8.96
C MET A 104 -21.65 -10.47 -7.43
N TRP A 105 -22.85 -10.58 -6.86
CA TRP A 105 -23.04 -10.79 -5.43
C TRP A 105 -22.50 -12.15 -4.98
N LYS A 106 -22.78 -13.22 -5.74
CA LYS A 106 -22.25 -14.57 -5.46
C LYS A 106 -20.73 -14.62 -5.58
N GLU A 107 -20.16 -14.02 -6.62
CA GLU A 107 -18.72 -13.92 -6.81
C GLU A 107 -18.06 -13.18 -5.65
N LYS A 108 -18.59 -12.02 -5.25
CA LYS A 108 -18.11 -11.26 -4.08
C LYS A 108 -18.12 -12.11 -2.80
N HIS A 109 -19.20 -12.86 -2.56
CA HIS A 109 -19.29 -13.74 -1.39
C HIS A 109 -18.26 -14.86 -1.44
N SER A 110 -18.08 -15.49 -2.60
CA SER A 110 -17.07 -16.54 -2.79
C SER A 110 -15.64 -16.02 -2.60
N LEU A 111 -15.34 -14.83 -3.12
CA LEU A 111 -14.05 -14.17 -2.98
C LEU A 111 -13.76 -13.82 -1.53
N ASN A 112 -14.75 -13.28 -0.81
CA ASN A 112 -14.62 -12.99 0.62
C ASN A 112 -14.39 -14.26 1.46
N ALA A 113 -15.09 -15.36 1.15
CA ALA A 113 -14.87 -16.63 1.83
C ALA A 113 -13.45 -17.15 1.61
N ARG A 114 -12.97 -17.14 0.36
CA ARG A 114 -11.59 -17.55 0.02
C ARG A 114 -10.53 -16.65 0.67
N LEU A 115 -10.77 -15.34 0.72
CA LEU A 115 -9.88 -14.40 1.41
C LEU A 115 -9.80 -14.73 2.90
N LYS A 116 -10.94 -14.98 3.55
CA LYS A 116 -10.99 -15.34 4.98
C LYS A 116 -10.27 -16.67 5.25
N GLU A 117 -10.44 -17.66 4.38
CA GLU A 117 -9.75 -18.94 4.47
C GLU A 117 -8.23 -18.76 4.35
N GLN A 118 -7.77 -17.93 3.41
CA GLN A 118 -6.35 -17.62 3.24
C GLN A 118 -5.77 -16.87 4.45
N GLU A 119 -6.51 -15.91 5.02
CA GLU A 119 -6.13 -15.21 6.25
C GLU A 119 -5.94 -16.19 7.41
N LEU A 120 -6.90 -17.10 7.63
CA LEU A 120 -6.83 -18.11 8.69
C LEU A 120 -5.67 -19.10 8.47
N ALA A 121 -5.43 -19.50 7.22
CA ALA A 121 -4.29 -20.36 6.87
C ALA A 121 -2.95 -19.67 7.15
N ASN A 122 -2.84 -18.38 6.83
CA ASN A 122 -1.64 -17.59 7.12
C ASN A 122 -1.41 -17.42 8.63
N GLU A 123 -2.47 -17.11 9.39
CA GLU A 123 -2.40 -16.99 10.85
C GLU A 123 -1.97 -18.31 11.51
N ALA A 124 -2.50 -19.45 11.03
CA ALA A 124 -2.09 -20.77 11.48
C ALA A 124 -0.62 -21.07 11.15
N ALA A 125 -0.13 -20.65 9.97
CA ALA A 125 1.25 -20.82 9.56
C ALA A 125 2.21 -19.99 10.43
N ILE A 126 1.87 -18.73 10.72
CA ILE A 126 2.63 -17.86 11.62
C ILE A 126 2.66 -18.46 13.02
N SER A 127 1.51 -18.87 13.56
CA SER A 127 1.42 -19.50 14.88
C SER A 127 2.29 -20.75 14.98
N LYS A 128 2.29 -21.60 13.95
CA LYS A 128 3.15 -22.79 13.87
C LYS A 128 4.64 -22.42 13.82
N LEU A 129 5.00 -21.36 13.12
CA LEU A 129 6.39 -20.88 13.06
C LEU A 129 6.85 -20.34 14.41
N CYS A 130 6.03 -19.55 15.09
CA CYS A 130 6.31 -19.03 16.43
C CYS A 130 6.50 -20.18 17.44
N LEU A 131 5.62 -21.18 17.43
CA LEU A 131 5.75 -22.35 18.31
C LEU A 131 7.06 -23.11 18.06
N LYS A 132 7.45 -23.33 16.79
CA LYS A 132 8.74 -23.95 16.48
C LYS A 132 9.92 -23.13 16.99
N HIS A 133 9.85 -21.81 16.83
CA HIS A 133 10.90 -20.92 17.32
C HIS A 133 11.00 -20.96 18.85
N GLU A 134 9.87 -20.98 19.57
CA GLU A 134 9.84 -21.15 21.02
C GLU A 134 10.43 -22.49 21.47
N GLU A 135 10.12 -23.59 20.76
CA GLU A 135 10.71 -24.91 21.01
C GLU A 135 12.23 -24.89 20.82
N GLU A 136 12.73 -24.30 19.73
CA GLU A 136 14.16 -24.17 19.45
C GLU A 136 14.87 -23.30 20.49
N MET A 137 14.27 -22.17 20.87
CA MET A 137 14.79 -21.27 21.90
C MET A 137 14.84 -21.96 23.27
N SER A 138 13.82 -22.76 23.61
CA SER A 138 13.78 -23.53 24.85
C SER A 138 14.86 -24.61 24.87
N ARG A 139 15.04 -25.35 23.76
CA ARG A 139 16.13 -26.33 23.62
C ARG A 139 17.50 -25.68 23.79
N LEU A 140 17.75 -24.56 23.10
CA LEU A 140 19.02 -23.86 23.17
C LEU A 140 19.31 -23.31 24.58
N ARG A 141 18.29 -22.79 25.27
CA ARG A 141 18.42 -22.40 26.69
C ARG A 141 18.79 -23.60 27.56
N SER A 142 18.12 -24.75 27.38
CA SER A 142 18.44 -25.96 28.14
C SER A 142 19.86 -26.46 27.89
N ASP A 143 20.34 -26.38 26.65
CA ASP A 143 21.70 -26.77 26.29
C ASP A 143 22.74 -25.85 26.94
N PHE A 144 22.50 -24.54 26.92
CA PHE A 144 23.39 -23.57 27.58
C PHE A 144 23.38 -23.71 29.10
N GLU A 145 22.22 -23.98 29.71
CA GLU A 145 22.14 -24.27 31.14
C GLU A 145 22.93 -25.52 31.52
N LEU A 146 22.85 -26.59 30.70
CA LEU A 146 23.62 -27.80 30.92
C LEU A 146 25.12 -27.54 30.80
N GLN A 147 25.57 -26.86 29.75
CA GLN A 147 26.98 -26.49 29.56
C GLN A 147 27.49 -25.64 30.72
N THR A 148 26.69 -24.69 31.21
CA THR A 148 27.05 -23.84 32.34
C THR A 148 27.23 -24.69 33.61
N LYS A 149 26.27 -25.57 33.92
CA LYS A 149 26.35 -26.49 35.07
C LYS A 149 27.57 -27.42 34.98
N GLU A 150 27.88 -27.95 33.79
CA GLU A 150 29.04 -28.80 33.58
C GLU A 150 30.36 -28.05 33.81
N MET A 151 30.45 -26.81 33.31
CA MET A 151 31.61 -25.95 33.50
C MET A 151 31.80 -25.55 34.97
N GLU A 152 30.73 -25.16 35.66
CA GLU A 152 30.72 -24.88 37.09
C GLU A 152 31.17 -26.11 37.90
N ALA A 153 30.61 -27.30 37.61
CA ALA A 153 31.00 -28.53 38.27
C ALA A 153 32.48 -28.86 38.04
N LYS A 154 32.99 -28.66 36.81
CA LYS A 154 34.40 -28.88 36.46
C LYS A 154 35.33 -27.95 37.24
N TYR A 155 35.01 -26.66 37.33
CA TYR A 155 35.83 -25.71 38.08
C TYR A 155 35.72 -25.89 39.59
N THR A 156 34.54 -26.25 40.10
CA THR A 156 34.34 -26.57 41.52
C THR A 156 35.19 -27.78 41.92
N ARG A 157 35.20 -28.85 41.11
CA ARG A 157 36.07 -30.02 41.33
C ARG A 157 37.56 -29.64 41.32
N LYS A 158 37.99 -28.80 40.37
CA LYS A 158 39.38 -28.32 40.31
C LYS A 158 39.76 -27.50 41.55
N MET A 159 38.87 -26.61 41.99
CA MET A 159 39.09 -25.79 43.19
C MET A 159 39.18 -26.66 44.45
N GLN A 160 38.30 -27.66 44.57
CA GLN A 160 38.32 -28.60 45.70
C GLN A 160 39.61 -29.42 45.71
N ALA A 161 40.00 -29.99 44.57
CA ALA A 161 41.24 -30.76 44.44
C ALA A 161 42.48 -29.93 44.81
N LEU A 162 42.54 -28.66 44.39
CA LEU A 162 43.64 -27.77 44.76
C LEU A 162 43.67 -27.46 46.26
N ARG A 163 42.50 -27.26 46.88
CA ARG A 163 42.40 -27.07 48.33
C ARG A 163 42.88 -28.31 49.07
N ASP A 164 42.42 -29.49 48.67
CA ASP A 164 42.80 -30.76 49.28
C ASP A 164 44.31 -31.01 49.14
N GLU A 165 44.91 -30.66 47.99
CA GLU A 165 46.36 -30.75 47.75
C GLU A 165 47.15 -29.80 48.67
N LEU A 166 46.74 -28.54 48.78
CA LEU A 166 47.40 -27.56 49.64
C LEU A 166 47.27 -27.94 51.12
N ASP A 167 46.12 -28.43 51.55
CA ASP A 167 45.90 -28.91 52.92
C ASP A 167 46.75 -30.15 53.21
N LEU A 168 46.90 -31.06 52.25
CA LEU A 168 47.79 -32.21 52.37
C LEU A 168 49.25 -31.76 52.51
N ARG A 169 49.73 -30.85 51.65
CA ARG A 169 51.09 -30.27 51.75
C ARG A 169 51.33 -29.61 53.11
N ARG A 170 50.38 -28.82 53.59
CA ARG A 170 50.46 -28.20 54.91
C ARG A 170 50.56 -29.26 56.02
N LYS A 171 49.75 -30.31 55.96
CA LYS A 171 49.78 -31.40 56.94
C LYS A 171 51.12 -32.16 56.92
N THR A 172 51.66 -32.45 55.73
CA THR A 172 52.96 -33.11 55.59
C THR A 172 54.09 -32.23 56.13
N GLU A 173 54.10 -30.93 55.80
CA GLU A 173 55.10 -29.98 56.32
C GLU A 173 55.05 -29.86 57.86
N ILE A 174 53.85 -29.82 58.44
CA ILE A 174 53.67 -29.82 59.90
C ILE A 174 54.24 -31.11 60.50
N HIS A 175 53.89 -32.27 59.95
CA HIS A 175 54.34 -33.56 60.46
C HIS A 175 55.87 -33.71 60.37
N GLU A 176 56.49 -33.33 59.26
CA GLU A 176 57.95 -33.32 59.12
C GLU A 176 58.65 -32.38 60.12
N LEU A 177 58.02 -31.23 60.41
CA LEU A 177 58.54 -30.26 61.37
C LEU A 177 58.40 -30.79 62.81
N GLU A 178 57.28 -31.44 63.13
CA GLU A 178 57.06 -32.13 64.40
C GLU A 178 58.07 -33.26 64.61
N GLU A 179 58.30 -34.12 63.62
CA GLU A 179 59.32 -35.19 63.68
C GLU A 179 60.73 -34.63 63.91
N ARG A 180 61.10 -33.55 63.18
CA ARG A 180 62.38 -32.86 63.39
C ARG A 180 62.51 -32.29 64.81
N LYS A 181 61.46 -31.65 65.32
CA LYS A 181 61.44 -31.11 66.69
C LYS A 181 61.51 -32.22 67.74
N ASN A 182 60.77 -33.31 67.56
CA ASN A 182 60.77 -34.45 68.46
C ASN A 182 62.14 -35.13 68.50
N THR A 183 62.82 -35.22 67.35
CA THR A 183 64.20 -35.70 67.26
C THR A 183 65.14 -34.80 68.06
N GLN A 184 65.08 -33.48 67.85
CA GLN A 184 65.89 -32.51 68.62
C GLN A 184 65.60 -32.54 70.12
N ILE A 185 64.34 -32.69 70.52
CA ILE A 185 63.95 -32.84 71.93
C ILE A 185 64.57 -34.12 72.49
N SER A 186 64.52 -35.24 71.77
CA SER A 186 65.10 -36.52 72.19
C SER A 186 66.62 -36.44 72.34
N GLU A 187 67.31 -35.80 71.38
CA GLU A 187 68.75 -35.52 71.45
C GLU A 187 69.09 -34.62 72.64
N LEU A 188 68.30 -33.57 72.88
CA LEU A 188 68.51 -32.66 74.00
C LEU A 188 68.29 -33.35 75.34
N ILE A 189 67.27 -34.20 75.46
CA ILE A 189 67.03 -35.04 76.64
C ILE A 189 68.22 -35.98 76.85
N GLY A 190 68.68 -36.69 75.82
CA GLY A 190 69.84 -37.58 75.92
C GLY A 190 71.13 -36.85 76.32
N ASN A 191 71.36 -35.66 75.75
CA ASN A 191 72.49 -34.80 76.14
C ASN A 191 72.37 -34.33 77.59
N HIS A 192 71.17 -33.94 78.04
CA HIS A 192 70.91 -33.56 79.43
C HIS A 192 71.07 -34.75 80.39
N GLU A 193 70.60 -35.94 80.04
CA GLU A 193 70.81 -37.16 80.82
C GLU A 193 72.30 -37.51 80.92
N GLY A 194 73.05 -37.40 79.81
CA GLY A 194 74.49 -37.59 79.79
C GLY A 194 75.23 -36.56 80.64
N ALA A 195 74.90 -35.28 80.50
CA ALA A 195 75.47 -34.20 81.31
C ALA A 195 75.10 -34.34 82.80
N PHE A 196 73.86 -34.69 83.11
CA PHE A 196 73.42 -34.96 84.48
C PHE A 196 74.10 -36.20 85.05
N GLY A 197 74.32 -37.24 84.26
CA GLY A 197 75.11 -38.41 84.62
C GLY A 197 76.57 -38.05 84.90
N ALA A 198 77.19 -37.22 84.05
CA ALA A 198 78.55 -36.71 84.27
C ALA A 198 78.64 -35.83 85.53
N ILE A 199 77.64 -34.97 85.77
CA ILE A 199 77.53 -34.16 87.00
C ILE A 199 77.36 -35.07 88.21
N LYS A 200 76.49 -36.09 88.13
CA LYS A 200 76.28 -37.06 89.21
C LYS A 200 77.56 -37.85 89.49
N ASN A 201 78.31 -38.25 88.46
CA ASN A 201 79.61 -38.91 88.62
C ASN A 201 80.65 -37.96 89.20
N TYR A 202 80.71 -36.71 88.74
CA TYR A 202 81.58 -35.67 89.29
C TYR A 202 81.27 -35.39 90.76
N TYR A 203 79.99 -35.27 91.13
CA TYR A 203 79.58 -35.11 92.52
C TYR A 203 79.73 -36.41 93.32
N ASN A 204 79.61 -37.61 92.74
CA ASN A 204 79.91 -38.86 93.45
C ASN A 204 81.42 -39.00 93.71
N ASP A 205 82.27 -38.62 92.76
CA ASP A 205 83.73 -38.58 92.92
C ASP A 205 84.15 -37.50 93.92
N ILE A 206 83.50 -36.34 93.86
CA ILE A 206 83.64 -35.30 94.88
C ILE A 206 83.05 -35.78 96.20
N THR A 207 81.97 -36.57 96.25
CA THR A 207 81.40 -37.08 97.51
C THR A 207 82.31 -38.15 98.09
N ALA A 208 82.98 -38.95 97.28
CA ALA A 208 84.03 -39.87 97.73
C ALA A 208 85.25 -39.12 98.26
N LYS A 209 85.72 -38.08 97.53
CA LYS A 209 86.80 -37.17 97.98
C LYS A 209 86.37 -36.29 99.17
N ASN A 210 85.11 -35.92 99.27
CA ASN A 210 84.54 -35.15 100.34
C ASN A 210 84.20 -36.04 101.52
N LEU A 211 83.95 -37.34 101.39
CA LEU A 211 83.87 -38.24 102.53
C LEU A 211 85.24 -38.32 103.22
N THR A 212 86.32 -38.27 102.43
CA THR A 212 87.70 -38.13 102.94
C THR A 212 88.00 -36.72 103.48
N LEU A 213 87.39 -35.67 102.92
CA LEU A 213 87.60 -34.27 103.34
C LEU A 213 86.63 -33.79 104.46
N ILE A 214 85.45 -34.38 104.61
CA ILE A 214 84.45 -34.10 105.66
C ILE A 214 84.92 -34.65 107.00
N ASN A 215 85.78 -35.68 106.99
CA ASN A 215 86.57 -36.03 108.17
C ASN A 215 87.58 -34.92 108.56
N LEU A 216 87.96 -34.04 107.63
CA LEU A 216 88.93 -32.95 107.85
C LEU A 216 88.28 -31.57 108.04
N LEU A 217 87.09 -31.32 107.48
CA LEU A 217 86.43 -30.00 107.47
C LEU A 217 85.25 -29.87 108.45
N LYS A 218 84.98 -30.91 109.27
CA LYS A 218 84.16 -30.76 110.49
C LYS A 218 84.74 -29.74 111.49
N GLU A 219 85.98 -29.29 111.30
CA GLU A 219 86.64 -28.25 112.10
C GLU A 219 86.39 -26.79 111.64
N GLN A 220 85.90 -26.53 110.42
CA GLN A 220 85.93 -25.16 109.86
C GLN A 220 84.55 -24.52 109.56
N VAL A 221 83.45 -25.13 110.03
CA VAL A 221 82.07 -24.64 109.78
C VAL A 221 81.61 -23.57 110.78
N GLU A 222 82.41 -23.23 111.79
CA GLU A 222 82.09 -22.13 112.72
C GLU A 222 82.29 -20.71 112.14
N GLU A 223 82.96 -20.53 110.99
CA GLU A 223 83.46 -19.19 110.64
C GLU A 223 82.62 -18.33 109.67
N LEU A 224 81.61 -18.87 108.97
CA LEU A 224 80.94 -18.13 107.88
C LEU A 224 79.42 -17.92 108.05
N LYS A 225 78.99 -17.57 109.26
CA LYS A 225 77.61 -17.13 109.55
C LYS A 225 77.37 -15.60 109.51
N LYS A 226 78.26 -14.81 108.92
CA LYS A 226 78.27 -13.33 109.09
C LYS A 226 78.04 -12.43 107.86
N LYS A 227 77.54 -12.91 106.71
CA LYS A 227 77.34 -12.07 105.50
C LYS A 227 75.93 -12.12 104.87
N GLN A 228 74.87 -12.01 105.68
CA GLN A 228 73.48 -12.01 105.19
C GLN A 228 72.68 -10.76 105.59
N ALA A 229 73.31 -9.58 105.61
CA ALA A 229 72.64 -8.33 106.01
C ALA A 229 72.77 -7.17 104.99
N VAL A 230 73.26 -7.41 103.77
CA VAL A 230 73.54 -6.33 102.78
C VAL A 230 72.51 -6.25 101.64
N LEU A 231 71.65 -7.26 101.44
CA LEU A 231 70.75 -7.34 100.27
C LEU A 231 69.36 -6.71 100.45
N GLU A 232 69.07 -6.04 101.58
CA GLU A 232 67.76 -5.40 101.79
C GLU A 232 67.68 -3.92 101.38
N LYS A 233 68.79 -3.29 100.96
CA LYS A 233 68.81 -1.86 100.62
C LYS A 233 68.60 -1.54 99.13
N GLU A 234 68.82 -2.48 98.21
CA GLU A 234 68.66 -2.28 96.75
C GLU A 234 67.19 -2.33 96.27
N LYS A 235 66.27 -2.80 97.11
CA LYS A 235 64.84 -2.96 96.75
C LYS A 235 64.08 -1.62 96.65
N ALA A 236 64.56 -0.56 97.31
CA ALA A 236 63.84 0.72 97.39
C ALA A 236 64.11 1.66 96.20
N ASP A 237 65.31 1.63 95.61
CA ASP A 237 65.65 2.48 94.46
C ASP A 237 65.00 2.00 93.16
N VAL A 238 64.87 0.68 92.97
CA VAL A 238 64.18 0.05 91.83
C VAL A 238 62.68 0.40 91.81
N LEU A 239 62.03 0.59 92.97
CA LEU A 239 60.61 0.95 93.05
C LEU A 239 60.34 2.43 92.70
N ARG A 240 61.34 3.31 92.81
CA ARG A 240 61.23 4.74 92.49
C ARG A 240 61.44 5.01 91.00
N GLU A 241 62.39 4.32 90.37
CA GLU A 241 62.58 4.39 88.91
C GLU A 241 61.37 3.81 88.14
N ASN A 242 60.74 2.74 88.65
CA ASN A 242 59.55 2.14 88.02
C ASN A 242 58.32 3.07 88.01
N LYS A 243 58.25 4.03 88.95
CA LYS A 243 57.17 5.03 89.00
C LYS A 243 57.34 6.19 88.01
N GLY A 244 58.58 6.54 87.64
CA GLY A 244 58.87 7.59 86.65
C GLY A 244 58.75 7.14 85.20
N LEU A 245 58.83 5.82 84.94
CA LEU A 245 58.74 5.22 83.60
C LEU A 245 57.30 4.86 83.16
N ALA A 246 56.32 4.93 84.08
CA ALA A 246 54.94 4.53 83.81
C ALA A 246 54.15 5.54 82.97
N GLU A 247 54.28 6.85 83.25
CA GLU A 247 53.64 7.93 82.48
C GLU A 247 54.13 7.98 81.02
N PRO A 248 55.45 7.97 80.73
CA PRO A 248 55.95 7.94 79.34
C PRO A 248 55.54 6.69 78.57
N LEU A 249 55.41 5.55 79.25
CA LEU A 249 54.96 4.30 78.63
C LEU A 249 53.46 4.38 78.26
N GLN A 250 52.65 5.00 79.11
CA GLN A 250 51.22 5.18 78.84
C GLN A 250 50.98 6.17 77.68
N GLU A 251 51.69 7.31 77.65
CA GLU A 251 51.61 8.24 76.53
C GLU A 251 52.07 7.60 75.19
N ALA A 252 53.13 6.80 75.23
CA ALA A 252 53.59 6.05 74.05
C ALA A 252 52.56 5.00 73.58
N GLN A 253 51.88 4.33 74.52
CA GLN A 253 50.81 3.37 74.20
C GLN A 253 49.59 4.06 73.57
N GLU A 254 49.16 5.21 74.09
CA GLU A 254 48.07 5.99 73.51
C GLU A 254 48.41 6.52 72.12
N GLN A 255 49.63 7.01 71.91
CA GLN A 255 50.11 7.42 70.58
C GLN A 255 50.15 6.25 69.58
N VAL A 256 50.60 5.06 70.01
CA VAL A 256 50.58 3.86 69.17
C VAL A 256 49.14 3.46 68.81
N ALA A 257 48.21 3.51 69.75
CA ALA A 257 46.80 3.20 69.50
C ALA A 257 46.16 4.21 68.52
N GLU A 258 46.49 5.50 68.66
CA GLU A 258 45.97 6.53 67.76
C GLU A 258 46.57 6.40 66.33
N LEU A 259 47.86 6.09 66.22
CA LEU A 259 48.51 5.81 64.94
C LEU A 259 47.96 4.55 64.28
N GLN A 260 47.70 3.49 65.04
CA GLN A 260 47.04 2.28 64.53
C GLN A 260 45.65 2.59 63.98
N LYS A 261 44.85 3.42 64.67
CA LYS A 261 43.53 3.85 64.19
C LYS A 261 43.62 4.67 62.90
N LYS A 262 44.58 5.61 62.81
CA LYS A 262 44.85 6.38 61.58
C LYS A 262 45.27 5.48 60.42
N LEU A 263 46.07 4.45 60.69
CA LEU A 263 46.51 3.48 59.69
C LEU A 263 45.34 2.66 59.11
N VAL A 264 44.43 2.18 59.97
CA VAL A 264 43.24 1.45 59.54
C VAL A 264 42.33 2.32 58.68
N ASN A 265 42.11 3.58 59.09
CA ASN A 265 41.34 4.53 58.29
C ASN A 265 41.99 4.80 56.92
N TYR A 266 43.32 4.98 56.89
CA TYR A 266 44.06 5.15 55.65
C TYR A 266 43.89 3.97 54.68
N TYR A 267 43.96 2.73 55.17
CA TYR A 267 43.74 1.55 54.33
C TYR A 267 42.31 1.49 53.78
N ARG A 268 41.31 1.82 54.60
CA ARG A 268 39.91 1.87 54.18
C ARG A 268 39.68 2.94 53.11
N ASP A 269 40.23 4.13 53.30
CA ASP A 269 40.11 5.24 52.35
C ASP A 269 40.85 4.93 51.04
N LYS A 270 42.00 4.25 51.11
CA LYS A 270 42.73 3.77 49.93
C LYS A 270 41.91 2.77 49.12
N GLU A 271 41.24 1.83 49.77
CA GLU A 271 40.37 0.85 49.10
C GLU A 271 39.14 1.53 48.48
N ALA A 272 38.49 2.43 49.21
CA ALA A 272 37.38 3.24 48.69
C ALA A 272 37.79 4.08 47.47
N LEU A 273 38.98 4.66 47.49
CA LEU A 273 39.53 5.42 46.35
C LEU A 273 39.77 4.53 45.12
N VAL A 274 40.27 3.31 45.31
CA VAL A 274 40.45 2.35 44.20
C VAL A 274 39.11 1.98 43.58
N ASN A 275 38.11 1.67 44.41
CA ASN A 275 36.76 1.33 43.93
C ASN A 275 36.12 2.51 43.20
N SER A 276 36.21 3.73 43.75
CA SER A 276 35.68 4.94 43.10
C SER A 276 36.37 5.22 41.77
N LYS A 277 37.70 5.03 41.67
CA LYS A 277 38.43 5.16 40.39
C LYS A 277 38.01 4.11 39.37
N ALA A 278 37.72 2.87 39.80
CA ALA A 278 37.21 1.83 38.91
C ALA A 278 35.83 2.21 38.36
N HIS A 279 34.91 2.67 39.22
CA HIS A 279 33.60 3.15 38.81
C HIS A 279 33.69 4.36 37.87
N LEU A 280 34.54 5.34 38.17
CA LEU A 280 34.78 6.50 37.32
C LEU A 280 35.25 6.06 35.91
N LYS A 281 36.14 5.08 35.83
CA LYS A 281 36.65 4.58 34.54
C LYS A 281 35.55 3.91 33.72
N ILE A 282 34.65 3.16 34.37
CA ILE A 282 33.49 2.54 33.70
C ILE A 282 32.54 3.63 33.20
N ALA A 283 32.15 4.57 34.07
CA ALA A 283 31.25 5.68 33.71
C ALA A 283 31.84 6.57 32.59
N GLN A 284 33.15 6.79 32.56
CA GLN A 284 33.83 7.51 31.47
C GLN A 284 33.79 6.75 30.15
N LYS A 285 33.85 5.41 30.19
CA LYS A 285 33.71 4.59 28.99
C LYS A 285 32.28 4.65 28.48
N GLU A 286 31.29 4.43 29.36
CA GLU A 286 29.87 4.52 29.03
C GLU A 286 29.52 5.90 28.46
N LEU A 287 30.04 6.99 29.04
CA LEU A 287 29.82 8.33 28.51
C LEU A 287 30.36 8.49 27.08
N LYS A 288 31.55 7.95 26.78
CA LYS A 288 32.13 8.02 25.44
C LYS A 288 31.36 7.19 24.43
N ASP A 289 30.93 5.99 24.83
CA ASP A 289 30.14 5.10 24.00
C ASP A 289 28.79 5.78 23.67
N LEU A 290 28.13 6.39 24.66
CA LEU A 290 26.87 7.11 24.50
C LEU A 290 27.01 8.39 23.65
N GLN A 291 28.12 9.12 23.78
CA GLN A 291 28.43 10.28 22.93
C GLN A 291 28.57 9.88 21.46
N TRP A 292 29.25 8.77 21.19
CA TRP A 292 29.39 8.25 19.83
C TRP A 292 28.03 7.82 19.24
N GLU A 293 27.23 7.08 20.02
CA GLU A 293 25.87 6.70 19.61
C GLU A 293 25.00 7.93 19.31
N HIS A 294 25.12 8.98 20.13
CA HIS A 294 24.40 10.23 19.93
C HIS A 294 24.79 10.93 18.63
N GLU A 295 26.09 11.09 18.34
CA GLU A 295 26.56 11.68 17.08
C GLU A 295 26.08 10.90 15.85
N VAL A 296 26.11 9.56 15.92
CA VAL A 296 25.59 8.71 14.83
C VAL A 296 24.08 8.93 14.64
N LEU A 297 23.33 9.04 15.74
CA LEU A 297 21.89 9.29 15.68
C LEU A 297 21.57 10.68 15.12
N GLU A 298 22.32 11.71 15.50
CA GLU A 298 22.15 13.07 14.99
C GLU A 298 22.41 13.13 13.48
N GLN A 299 23.47 12.47 12.99
CA GLN A 299 23.75 12.40 11.55
C GLN A 299 22.63 11.70 10.79
N ARG A 300 22.15 10.55 11.30
CA ARG A 300 21.02 9.83 10.69
C ARG A 300 19.74 10.67 10.70
N PHE A 301 19.47 11.38 11.79
CA PHE A 301 18.31 12.26 11.89
C PHE A 301 18.38 13.40 10.87
N SER A 302 19.55 14.04 10.73
CA SER A 302 19.76 15.10 9.74
C SER A 302 19.55 14.59 8.31
N GLN A 303 20.03 13.38 7.99
CA GLN A 303 19.81 12.76 6.68
C GLN A 303 18.33 12.51 6.42
N VAL A 304 17.62 11.87 7.35
CA VAL A 304 16.17 11.58 7.21
C VAL A 304 15.36 12.87 7.09
N GLN A 305 15.77 13.92 7.80
CA GLN A 305 15.12 15.23 7.69
C GLN A 305 15.32 15.84 6.29
N SER A 306 16.53 15.75 5.72
CA SER A 306 16.80 16.18 4.34
C SER A 306 15.96 15.39 3.33
N GLU A 307 15.91 14.06 3.46
CA GLU A 307 15.14 13.20 2.56
C GLU A 307 13.63 13.52 2.61
N ARG A 308 13.10 13.79 3.81
CA ARG A 308 11.71 14.25 3.99
C ARG A 308 11.48 15.58 3.28
N ASP A 309 12.38 16.54 3.46
CA ASP A 309 12.23 17.88 2.91
C ASP A 309 12.31 17.86 1.38
N ASP A 310 13.23 17.07 0.82
CA ASP A 310 13.36 16.85 -0.63
C ASP A 310 12.11 16.18 -1.20
N LEU A 311 11.58 15.16 -0.51
CA LEU A 311 10.35 14.48 -0.95
C LEU A 311 9.16 15.43 -0.97
N TYR A 312 9.04 16.30 0.05
CA TYR A 312 7.97 17.28 0.14
C TYR A 312 8.06 18.34 -0.97
N GLN A 313 9.28 18.83 -1.26
CA GLN A 313 9.53 19.74 -2.36
C GLN A 313 9.21 19.11 -3.73
N ASN A 314 9.65 17.88 -3.96
CA ASN A 314 9.38 17.14 -5.20
C ASN A 314 7.88 16.90 -5.40
N PHE A 315 7.16 16.52 -4.35
CA PHE A 315 5.72 16.34 -4.39
C PHE A 315 4.99 17.65 -4.76
N THR A 316 5.36 18.75 -4.12
CA THR A 316 4.77 20.08 -4.38
C THR A 316 5.04 20.52 -5.81
N ARG A 317 6.27 20.30 -6.30
CA ARG A 317 6.65 20.60 -7.68
C ARG A 317 5.85 19.75 -8.68
N ALA A 318 5.73 18.44 -8.45
CA ALA A 318 4.97 17.55 -9.32
C ALA A 318 3.48 17.94 -9.40
N ILE A 319 2.87 18.32 -8.26
CA ILE A 319 1.50 18.84 -8.25
C ILE A 319 1.38 20.10 -9.11
N ASN A 320 2.27 21.06 -8.91
CA ASN A 320 2.24 22.32 -9.66
C ASN A 320 2.44 22.08 -11.16
N GLU A 321 3.35 21.18 -11.55
CA GLU A 321 3.56 20.80 -12.96
C GLU A 321 2.30 20.18 -13.58
N VAL A 322 1.62 19.27 -12.86
CA VAL A 322 0.37 18.66 -13.33
C VAL A 322 -0.73 19.70 -13.47
N GLN A 323 -0.93 20.54 -12.45
CA GLN A 323 -1.91 21.63 -12.47
C GLN A 323 -1.63 22.63 -13.61
N GLN A 324 -0.37 22.96 -13.86
CA GLN A 324 0.01 23.84 -14.94
C GLN A 324 -0.30 23.21 -16.31
N LYS A 325 0.04 21.93 -16.51
CA LYS A 325 -0.24 21.21 -17.77
C LYS A 325 -1.74 21.08 -18.02
N THR A 326 -2.53 20.71 -17.02
CA THR A 326 -3.99 20.62 -17.16
C THR A 326 -4.60 22.00 -17.37
N GLY A 327 -4.10 23.04 -16.67
CA GLY A 327 -4.50 24.42 -16.87
C GLY A 327 -4.26 24.92 -18.30
N TYR A 328 -3.06 24.68 -18.87
CA TYR A 328 -2.79 25.03 -20.27
C TYR A 328 -3.68 24.27 -21.25
N LYS A 329 -3.92 22.98 -21.02
CA LYS A 329 -4.81 22.17 -21.88
C LYS A 329 -6.24 22.70 -21.85
N ASN A 330 -6.75 23.05 -20.68
CA ASN A 330 -8.07 23.63 -20.51
C ASN A 330 -8.17 24.99 -21.23
N LEU A 331 -7.20 25.88 -21.03
CA LEU A 331 -7.17 27.18 -21.70
C LEU A 331 -7.15 27.05 -23.23
N LEU A 332 -6.39 26.09 -23.75
CA LEU A 332 -6.35 25.82 -25.19
C LEU A 332 -7.70 25.31 -25.73
N LEU A 333 -8.36 24.41 -24.98
CA LEU A 333 -9.68 23.90 -25.33
C LEU A 333 -10.75 25.01 -25.27
N GLU A 334 -10.71 25.87 -24.26
CA GLU A 334 -11.58 27.03 -24.14
C GLU A 334 -11.39 28.00 -25.32
N HIS A 335 -10.15 28.31 -25.69
CA HIS A 335 -9.88 29.17 -26.85
C HIS A 335 -10.38 28.54 -28.15
N LYS A 336 -10.18 27.22 -28.33
CA LYS A 336 -10.69 26.50 -29.50
C LYS A 336 -12.22 26.49 -29.54
N LEU A 337 -12.87 26.28 -28.40
CA LEU A 337 -14.32 26.31 -28.28
C LEU A 337 -14.88 27.70 -28.59
N HIS A 338 -14.26 28.75 -28.04
CA HIS A 338 -14.64 30.12 -28.33
C HIS A 338 -14.49 30.47 -29.83
N SER A 339 -13.37 30.05 -30.44
CA SER A 339 -13.14 30.24 -31.89
C SER A 339 -14.18 29.51 -32.74
N LEU A 340 -14.56 28.28 -32.37
CA LEU A 340 -15.59 27.50 -33.06
C LEU A 340 -16.99 28.10 -32.87
N LEU A 341 -17.31 28.63 -31.69
CA LEU A 341 -18.57 29.33 -31.44
C LEU A 341 -18.68 30.61 -32.27
N SER A 342 -17.63 31.42 -32.31
CA SER A 342 -17.61 32.63 -33.14
C SER A 342 -17.76 32.30 -34.63
N LEU A 343 -17.12 31.22 -35.10
CA LEU A 343 -17.30 30.74 -36.48
C LEU A 343 -18.74 30.26 -36.74
N LEU A 344 -19.35 29.57 -35.77
CA LEU A 344 -20.73 29.12 -35.86
C LEU A 344 -21.69 30.32 -35.96
N GLU A 345 -21.55 31.31 -35.07
CA GLU A 345 -22.34 32.54 -35.09
C GLU A 345 -22.22 33.27 -36.44
N GLN A 346 -20.99 33.39 -36.97
CA GLN A 346 -20.78 33.98 -38.29
C GLN A 346 -21.51 33.20 -39.40
N LYS A 347 -21.44 31.85 -39.36
CA LYS A 347 -22.10 31.00 -40.35
C LYS A 347 -23.62 31.04 -40.25
N GLU A 348 -24.17 31.18 -39.04
CA GLU A 348 -25.61 31.36 -38.83
C GLU A 348 -26.11 32.69 -39.41
N VAL A 349 -25.33 33.77 -39.23
CA VAL A 349 -25.64 35.08 -39.84
C VAL A 349 -25.57 35.01 -41.36
N GLU A 350 -24.48 34.47 -41.93
CA GLU A 350 -24.33 34.30 -43.38
C GLU A 350 -25.48 33.45 -43.97
N LEU A 351 -25.86 32.36 -43.28
CA LEU A 351 -26.99 31.53 -43.69
C LEU A 351 -28.31 32.31 -43.65
N SER A 352 -28.57 33.05 -42.57
CA SER A 352 -29.77 33.86 -42.42
C SER A 352 -29.90 34.93 -43.52
N GLU A 353 -28.79 35.58 -43.89
CA GLU A 353 -28.76 36.55 -44.98
C GLU A 353 -29.06 35.91 -46.34
N VAL A 354 -28.45 34.77 -46.64
CA VAL A 354 -28.69 34.03 -47.90
C VAL A 354 -30.14 33.56 -47.99
N LEU A 355 -30.70 33.05 -46.89
CA LEU A 355 -32.10 32.62 -46.86
C LEU A 355 -33.07 33.79 -47.07
N ALA A 356 -32.79 34.95 -46.46
CA ALA A 356 -33.58 36.15 -46.67
C ALA A 356 -33.49 36.68 -48.11
N ALA A 357 -32.32 36.60 -48.75
CA ALA A 357 -32.13 37.05 -50.13
C ALA A 357 -32.72 36.11 -51.18
N ALA A 358 -32.84 34.81 -50.88
CA ALA A 358 -33.29 33.80 -51.82
C ALA A 358 -34.82 33.63 -51.91
N ASP A 359 -35.58 34.24 -50.98
CA ASP A 359 -37.06 34.23 -50.93
C ASP A 359 -37.68 32.83 -51.11
N ILE A 360 -37.04 31.83 -50.50
CA ILE A 360 -37.41 30.41 -50.61
C ILE A 360 -38.57 30.11 -49.68
N ASP A 361 -39.55 29.31 -50.16
CA ASP A 361 -40.65 28.80 -49.32
C ASP A 361 -40.12 28.10 -48.04
N PRO A 362 -40.47 28.58 -46.83
CA PRO A 362 -39.99 28.02 -45.57
C PRO A 362 -40.31 26.52 -45.39
N SER A 363 -41.44 26.07 -45.95
CA SER A 363 -41.85 24.65 -45.89
C SER A 363 -40.92 23.77 -46.73
N ALA A 364 -40.63 24.16 -47.97
CA ALA A 364 -39.70 23.45 -48.84
C ALA A 364 -38.27 23.43 -48.27
N LEU A 365 -37.80 24.55 -47.69
CA LEU A 365 -36.49 24.64 -47.07
C LEU A 365 -36.34 23.71 -45.86
N SER A 366 -37.33 23.68 -44.97
CA SER A 366 -37.34 22.80 -43.80
C SER A 366 -37.26 21.32 -44.19
N LEU A 367 -38.01 20.91 -45.22
CA LEU A 367 -37.98 19.54 -45.73
C LEU A 367 -36.62 19.14 -46.30
N VAL A 368 -35.97 20.04 -47.04
CA VAL A 368 -34.63 19.79 -47.60
C VAL A 368 -33.58 19.77 -46.49
N SER A 369 -33.67 20.67 -45.52
CA SER A 369 -32.77 20.73 -44.36
C SER A 369 -32.85 19.43 -43.54
N HIS A 370 -34.06 18.95 -43.22
CA HIS A 370 -34.23 17.70 -42.46
C HIS A 370 -33.68 16.50 -43.23
N LYS A 371 -33.94 16.39 -44.53
CA LYS A 371 -33.37 15.32 -45.36
C LYS A 371 -31.84 15.37 -45.42
N LEU A 372 -31.26 16.56 -45.48
CA LEU A 372 -29.81 16.73 -45.48
C LEU A 372 -29.21 16.34 -44.12
N GLU A 373 -29.88 16.72 -43.03
CA GLU A 373 -29.51 16.36 -41.66
C GLU A 373 -29.56 14.85 -41.44
N ASP A 374 -30.61 14.16 -41.91
CA ASP A 374 -30.72 12.70 -41.87
C ASP A 374 -29.56 12.02 -42.63
N VAL A 375 -29.20 12.54 -43.82
CA VAL A 375 -28.07 12.03 -44.60
C VAL A 375 -26.74 12.27 -43.89
N LEU A 376 -26.53 13.44 -43.30
CA LEU A 376 -25.32 13.76 -42.54
C LEU A 376 -25.20 12.88 -41.29
N ASN A 377 -26.28 12.69 -40.55
CA ASN A 377 -26.33 11.82 -39.37
C ASN A 377 -26.03 10.35 -39.74
N SER A 378 -26.64 9.85 -40.83
CA SER A 378 -26.36 8.51 -41.34
C SER A 378 -24.89 8.33 -41.76
N LYS A 379 -24.31 9.33 -42.44
CA LYS A 379 -22.88 9.34 -42.80
C LYS A 379 -21.96 9.39 -41.58
N ASN A 380 -22.28 10.22 -40.59
CA ASN A 380 -21.51 10.31 -39.35
C ASN A 380 -21.56 8.99 -38.56
N ALA A 381 -22.72 8.34 -38.49
CA ALA A 381 -22.86 7.03 -37.87
C ALA A 381 -22.04 5.96 -38.60
N THR A 382 -22.03 5.95 -39.93
CA THR A 382 -21.19 5.04 -40.71
C THR A 382 -19.70 5.32 -40.54
N ILE A 383 -19.29 6.60 -40.44
CA ILE A 383 -17.89 6.95 -40.12
C ILE A 383 -17.49 6.38 -38.76
N GLN A 384 -18.32 6.55 -37.73
CA GLN A 384 -18.05 6.02 -36.39
C GLN A 384 -17.99 4.49 -36.40
N ASP A 385 -18.92 3.81 -37.07
CA ASP A 385 -18.92 2.36 -37.18
C ASP A 385 -17.66 1.85 -37.90
N LEU A 386 -17.27 2.46 -39.01
CA LEU A 386 -16.04 2.11 -39.73
C LEU A 386 -14.78 2.34 -38.88
N GLN A 387 -14.73 3.41 -38.08
CA GLN A 387 -13.63 3.64 -37.13
C GLN A 387 -13.55 2.54 -36.07
N ILE A 388 -14.70 2.12 -35.52
CA ILE A 388 -14.77 1.03 -34.55
C ILE A 388 -14.35 -0.30 -35.20
N GLN A 389 -14.82 -0.59 -36.41
CA GLN A 389 -14.44 -1.78 -37.15
C GLN A 389 -12.94 -1.80 -37.44
N LEU A 390 -12.36 -0.68 -37.87
CA LEU A 390 -10.92 -0.55 -38.08
C LEU A 390 -10.15 -0.82 -36.78
N ALA A 391 -10.57 -0.21 -35.66
CA ALA A 391 -9.94 -0.43 -34.36
C ALA A 391 -10.01 -1.90 -33.92
N ARG A 392 -11.15 -2.58 -34.15
CA ARG A 392 -11.31 -4.01 -33.87
C ARG A 392 -10.37 -4.87 -34.72
N VAL A 393 -10.25 -4.59 -36.02
CA VAL A 393 -9.35 -5.33 -36.92
C VAL A 393 -7.89 -5.11 -36.54
N CYS A 394 -7.49 -3.87 -36.25
CA CYS A 394 -6.14 -3.55 -35.77
C CYS A 394 -5.79 -4.31 -34.47
N LYS A 395 -6.75 -4.39 -33.53
CA LYS A 395 -6.57 -5.15 -32.29
C LYS A 395 -6.44 -6.65 -32.56
N ALA A 396 -7.34 -7.23 -33.35
CA ALA A 396 -7.29 -8.65 -33.72
C ALA A 396 -5.97 -9.02 -34.42
N HIS A 397 -5.46 -8.13 -35.27
CA HIS A 397 -4.15 -8.29 -35.91
C HIS A 397 -3.01 -8.30 -34.89
N ASN A 398 -2.99 -7.37 -33.93
CA ASN A 398 -1.97 -7.35 -32.87
C ASN A 398 -2.03 -8.57 -31.95
N ASP A 399 -3.24 -8.98 -31.55
CA ASP A 399 -3.44 -10.16 -30.71
C ASP A 399 -2.95 -11.42 -31.46
N MET A 400 -3.22 -11.50 -32.77
CA MET A 400 -2.71 -12.56 -33.63
C MET A 400 -1.18 -12.55 -33.73
N LEU A 401 -0.54 -11.37 -33.89
CA LEU A 401 0.92 -11.26 -33.86
C LEU A 401 1.49 -11.76 -32.54
N GLN A 402 0.95 -11.35 -31.39
CA GLN A 402 1.39 -11.81 -30.08
C GLN A 402 1.24 -13.33 -29.92
N THR A 403 0.14 -13.91 -30.39
CA THR A 403 -0.05 -15.37 -30.33
C THR A 403 0.95 -16.12 -31.21
N PHE A 404 1.28 -15.60 -32.40
CA PHE A 404 2.31 -16.20 -33.24
C PHE A 404 3.70 -16.09 -32.62
N GLU A 405 4.06 -14.92 -32.07
CA GLU A 405 5.33 -14.74 -31.38
C GLU A 405 5.47 -15.73 -30.20
N ALA A 406 4.42 -15.87 -29.41
CA ALA A 406 4.38 -16.83 -28.31
C ALA A 406 4.51 -18.29 -28.80
N LYS A 407 3.88 -18.64 -29.93
CA LYS A 407 4.00 -19.98 -30.52
C LYS A 407 5.38 -20.25 -31.10
N LEU A 408 5.97 -19.30 -31.84
CA LEU A 408 7.33 -19.42 -32.39
C LEU A 408 8.35 -19.63 -31.26
N THR A 409 8.23 -18.84 -30.20
CA THR A 409 9.05 -18.98 -28.99
C THR A 409 8.85 -20.36 -28.34
N ALA A 410 7.61 -20.84 -28.22
CA ALA A 410 7.31 -22.16 -27.67
C ALA A 410 7.88 -23.33 -28.50
N PHE A 411 8.00 -23.17 -29.82
CA PHE A 411 8.66 -24.14 -30.70
C PHE A 411 10.18 -23.96 -30.78
N GLY A 412 10.76 -23.03 -30.00
CA GLY A 412 12.20 -22.79 -29.96
C GLY A 412 12.74 -22.04 -31.18
N ILE A 413 11.89 -21.34 -31.93
CA ILE A 413 12.28 -20.50 -33.06
C ILE A 413 12.52 -19.07 -32.56
N PRO A 414 13.76 -18.55 -32.58
CA PRO A 414 14.05 -17.18 -32.17
C PRO A 414 13.39 -16.17 -33.10
N LEU A 415 12.77 -15.13 -32.55
CA LEU A 415 12.09 -14.08 -33.31
C LEU A 415 13.05 -13.32 -34.24
N ASP A 416 14.35 -13.28 -33.91
CA ASP A 416 15.40 -12.67 -34.73
C ASP A 416 15.63 -13.39 -36.07
N ASN A 417 15.21 -14.65 -36.19
CA ASN A 417 15.40 -15.46 -37.40
C ASN A 417 14.30 -15.22 -38.46
N LEU A 418 13.31 -14.37 -38.20
CA LEU A 418 12.19 -14.12 -39.11
C LEU A 418 12.58 -13.28 -40.33
N GLY A 419 13.65 -12.48 -40.25
CA GLY A 419 14.15 -11.67 -41.37
C GLY A 419 13.26 -10.46 -41.74
N PHE A 420 12.15 -10.25 -41.01
CA PHE A 420 11.28 -9.07 -41.10
C PHE A 420 10.69 -8.74 -39.73
N GLN A 421 10.33 -7.47 -39.52
CA GLN A 421 9.57 -7.04 -38.33
C GLN A 421 8.11 -6.84 -38.72
N PRO A 422 7.17 -7.57 -38.09
CA PRO A 422 5.74 -7.36 -38.35
C PRO A 422 5.31 -5.97 -37.88
N LEU A 423 4.52 -5.27 -38.70
CA LEU A 423 3.98 -3.96 -38.34
C LEU A 423 2.84 -4.14 -37.32
N SER A 424 3.04 -3.63 -36.11
CA SER A 424 1.99 -3.53 -35.09
C SER A 424 1.18 -2.26 -35.28
N PHE A 425 -0.13 -2.35 -35.14
CA PHE A 425 -0.99 -1.17 -35.07
C PHE A 425 -1.11 -0.69 -33.62
N PRO A 426 -1.37 0.59 -33.35
CA PRO A 426 -1.40 1.69 -34.30
C PRO A 426 -0.02 2.06 -34.85
N LEU A 427 0.00 2.71 -36.02
CA LEU A 427 1.21 3.36 -36.56
C LEU A 427 1.78 4.37 -35.53
N PRO A 428 3.09 4.63 -35.52
CA PRO A 428 3.70 5.59 -34.60
C PRO A 428 2.96 6.94 -34.64
N GLY A 429 2.25 7.30 -33.55
CA GLY A 429 1.45 8.53 -33.43
C GLY A 429 -0.06 8.36 -33.20
N GLN A 430 -0.61 7.15 -33.29
CA GLN A 430 -1.94 6.83 -32.75
C GLN A 430 -1.73 5.98 -31.48
N GLU A 431 -2.53 6.18 -30.42
CA GLU A 431 -2.50 5.33 -29.23
C GLU A 431 -3.83 4.58 -29.09
N LEU A 432 -3.78 3.24 -29.02
CA LEU A 432 -4.92 2.38 -28.73
C LEU A 432 -4.73 1.77 -27.34
N GLY A 433 -5.79 1.73 -26.52
CA GLY A 433 -5.73 1.24 -25.15
C GLY A 433 -5.38 -0.25 -25.07
N LYS A 434 -4.41 -0.60 -24.21
CA LYS A 434 -3.89 -1.98 -24.05
C LYS A 434 -4.81 -2.93 -23.25
N GLY A 435 -5.99 -2.49 -22.82
CA GLY A 435 -6.91 -3.27 -22.00
C GLY A 435 -8.01 -4.02 -22.79
N PRO A 436 -8.74 -4.97 -22.16
CA PRO A 436 -9.91 -5.61 -22.75
C PRO A 436 -10.97 -4.58 -23.20
N ALA A 437 -11.09 -3.48 -22.46
CA ALA A 437 -11.97 -2.33 -22.71
C ALA A 437 -11.29 -1.16 -23.47
N GLY A 438 -10.08 -1.33 -24.01
CA GLY A 438 -9.29 -0.27 -24.66
C GLY A 438 -9.86 0.31 -25.96
N LEU A 439 -11.07 -0.11 -26.36
CA LEU A 439 -11.81 0.42 -27.51
C LEU A 439 -12.63 1.69 -27.18
N VAL A 440 -12.81 2.02 -25.89
CA VAL A 440 -13.68 3.15 -25.46
C VAL A 440 -12.91 4.29 -24.80
N SER A 441 -11.69 4.05 -24.30
CA SER A 441 -10.84 5.10 -23.75
C SER A 441 -9.85 5.60 -24.80
N VAL A 442 -10.16 6.71 -25.46
CA VAL A 442 -9.13 7.50 -26.15
C VAL A 442 -8.16 8.00 -25.07
N PRO A 443 -6.85 7.71 -25.15
CA PRO A 443 -5.87 8.37 -24.29
C PRO A 443 -5.95 9.87 -24.58
N THR A 444 -6.19 10.67 -23.54
CA THR A 444 -6.22 12.14 -23.67
C THR A 444 -4.87 12.73 -23.33
#